data_AF-A0A1J5QWH5-F1
#
_entry.id   AF-A0A1J5QWH5-F1
#
_cell.length_a   1.000
_cell.length_b   1.000
_cell.length_c   1.000
_cell.angle_alpha   90.00
_cell.angle_beta   90.00
_cell.angle_gamma   90.00
#
_symmetry.space_group_name_H-M   'P 1'
#
loop_
_entity.id
_entity.type
_entity.pdbx_description
1 polymer ?
#
loop_
_entity_poly.entity_id
_entity_poly.type
_entity_poly.pdbx_seq_one_letter_code
_entity_poly.pdbx_strand_id
1 'polypeptide(L)'
;MVIVTRFGGDEFVVILGNLDADKAASTAQTMIVANKIRTALNHPYVLKVRQESTADKAVTHHCTASIGIALFPDREVGTEEVIKWADIAMYQAKEAGGDSICCIDAE
;
A
#
# COMPACT_ATOMS: atom_id res chain seq x y z
N MET A 1 -15.97 2.38 2.47
CA MET A 1 -15.42 3.54 1.74
C MET A 1 -13.96 3.28 1.44
N VAL A 2 -13.43 3.71 0.29
CA VAL A 2 -11.99 3.63 -0.02
C VAL A 2 -11.53 5.01 -0.48
N ILE A 3 -10.49 5.56 0.18
CA ILE A 3 -9.84 6.81 -0.22
C ILE A 3 -8.39 6.46 -0.56
N VAL A 4 -7.89 6.99 -1.68
CA VAL A 4 -6.51 6.84 -2.11
C VAL A 4 -5.91 8.22 -2.29
N THR A 5 -4.72 8.44 -1.73
CA THR A 5 -3.97 9.67 -1.92
C THR A 5 -2.50 9.38 -2.16
N ARG A 6 -1.83 10.24 -2.92
CA ARG A 6 -0.38 10.25 -3.05
C ARG A 6 0.16 11.16 -1.96
N PHE A 7 0.95 10.58 -1.05
CA PHE A 7 1.47 11.30 0.12
C PHE A 7 2.71 12.12 -0.22
N GLY A 8 3.59 11.57 -1.06
CA GLY A 8 4.80 12.21 -1.56
C GLY A 8 5.57 11.22 -2.43
N GLY A 9 6.50 11.68 -3.28
CA GLY A 9 7.38 10.78 -4.04
C GLY A 9 6.65 9.62 -4.72
N ASP A 10 7.02 8.39 -4.35
CA ASP A 10 6.41 7.11 -4.73
C ASP A 10 5.49 6.51 -3.64
N GLU A 11 5.14 7.29 -2.62
CA GLU A 11 4.36 6.89 -1.46
C GLU A 11 2.86 7.20 -1.63
N PHE A 12 2.04 6.22 -1.26
CA PHE A 12 0.59 6.29 -1.33
C PHE A 12 -0.03 5.88 0.00
N VAL A 13 -1.11 6.55 0.37
CA VAL A 13 -1.93 6.19 1.54
C VAL A 13 -3.30 5.73 1.05
N VAL A 14 -3.75 4.60 1.58
CA VAL A 14 -5.07 4.03 1.33
C VAL A 14 -5.83 3.94 2.64
N ILE A 15 -6.98 4.60 2.70
CA ILE A 15 -7.87 4.57 3.87
C ILE A 15 -9.06 3.68 3.54
N LEU A 16 -9.25 2.62 4.33
CA LEU A 16 -10.39 1.72 4.25
C LEU A 16 -11.35 2.03 5.39
N GLY A 17 -12.59 2.38 5.04
CA GLY A 17 -13.69 2.56 5.99
C GLY A 17 -14.79 1.53 5.77
N ASN A 18 -15.69 1.41 6.74
CA ASN A 18 -16.76 0.40 6.79
C ASN A 18 -16.21 -1.03 6.86
N LEU A 19 -15.14 -1.23 7.63
CA LEU A 19 -14.68 -2.56 8.00
C LEU A 19 -15.60 -3.14 9.07
N ASP A 20 -15.51 -4.45 9.28
CA ASP A 20 -16.19 -5.12 10.38
C ASP A 20 -15.75 -4.56 11.74
N ALA A 21 -16.62 -4.61 12.74
CA ALA A 21 -16.28 -4.21 14.10
C ALA A 21 -15.42 -5.27 14.80
N ASP A 22 -15.51 -6.54 14.37
CA ASP A 22 -14.62 -7.58 14.84
C ASP A 22 -13.20 -7.38 14.29
N LYS A 23 -12.23 -7.38 15.19
CA LYS A 23 -10.82 -7.16 14.85
C LYS A 23 -10.34 -8.17 13.82
N ALA A 24 -10.59 -9.47 14.03
CA ALA A 24 -10.10 -10.50 13.12
C ALA A 24 -10.72 -10.38 11.71
N ALA A 25 -12.01 -10.08 11.64
CA ALA A 25 -12.71 -9.84 10.37
C ALA A 25 -12.19 -8.58 9.66
N SER A 26 -12.00 -7.47 10.39
CA SER A 26 -11.47 -6.22 9.82
C SER A 26 -10.02 -6.38 9.32
N THR A 27 -9.18 -7.14 10.04
CA THR A 27 -7.84 -7.51 9.60
C THR A 27 -7.91 -8.34 8.32
N ALA A 28 -8.74 -9.38 8.28
CA ALA A 28 -8.89 -10.22 7.09
C ALA A 28 -9.36 -9.41 5.86
N GLN A 29 -10.34 -8.53 6.04
CA GLN A 29 -10.83 -7.62 4.99
C GLN A 29 -9.72 -6.71 4.48
N THR A 30 -8.94 -6.11 5.39
CA THR A 30 -7.84 -5.21 5.04
C THR A 30 -6.74 -5.96 4.30
N MET A 31 -6.38 -7.16 4.75
CA MET A 31 -5.40 -8.02 4.09
C MET A 31 -5.81 -8.43 2.68
N ILE A 32 -7.10 -8.64 2.42
CA ILE A 32 -7.60 -8.91 1.06
C ILE A 32 -7.33 -7.70 0.15
N VAL A 33 -7.61 -6.48 0.61
CA VAL A 33 -7.39 -5.27 -0.17
C VAL A 33 -5.90 -5.00 -0.38
N ALA A 34 -5.08 -5.13 0.67
CA ALA A 34 -3.64 -4.95 0.57
C ALA A 34 -2.99 -5.94 -0.41
N ASN A 35 -3.40 -7.21 -0.38
CA ASN A 35 -2.92 -8.20 -1.35
C ASN A 35 -3.36 -7.88 -2.78
N LYS A 36 -4.60 -7.44 -2.99
CA LYS A 36 -5.05 -6.99 -4.31
C LYS A 36 -4.19 -5.86 -4.85
N ILE A 37 -3.87 -4.87 -4.02
CA ILE A 37 -3.00 -3.74 -4.39
C ILE A 37 -1.60 -4.24 -4.72
N ARG A 38 -0.96 -5.01 -3.82
CA ARG A 38 0.39 -5.55 -4.02
C ARG A 38 0.48 -6.35 -5.32
N THR A 39 -0.44 -7.29 -5.52
CA THR A 39 -0.46 -8.13 -6.74
C THR A 39 -0.71 -7.29 -7.99
N ALA A 40 -1.61 -6.31 -7.96
CA ALA A 40 -1.83 -5.42 -9.10
C ALA A 40 -0.58 -4.61 -9.43
N LEU A 41 0.12 -4.07 -8.41
CA LEU A 41 1.31 -3.26 -8.61
C LEU A 41 2.51 -4.07 -9.12
N ASN A 42 2.58 -5.36 -8.79
CA ASN A 42 3.62 -6.28 -9.25
C ASN A 42 3.47 -6.67 -10.74
N HIS A 43 2.36 -6.31 -11.40
CA HIS A 43 2.23 -6.60 -12.82
C HIS A 43 3.23 -5.79 -13.67
N PRO A 44 3.77 -6.38 -14.77
CA PRO A 44 4.68 -5.65 -15.66
C PRO A 44 3.99 -4.47 -16.34
N TYR A 45 4.67 -3.32 -16.37
CA TYR A 45 4.23 -2.11 -17.07
C TYR A 45 4.95 -2.00 -18.41
N VAL A 46 4.19 -2.04 -19.51
CA VAL A 46 4.73 -1.82 -20.85
C VAL A 46 4.67 -0.32 -21.18
N LEU A 47 5.80 0.36 -21.05
CA LEU A 47 5.94 1.78 -21.29
C LEU A 47 6.40 2.03 -22.73
N LYS A 48 5.70 2.91 -23.45
CA LYS A 48 6.13 3.38 -24.77
C LYS A 48 6.99 4.62 -24.59
N VAL A 49 8.26 4.53 -24.96
CA VAL A 49 9.19 5.65 -24.90
C VAL A 49 9.38 6.19 -26.31
N ARG A 50 8.99 7.46 -26.50
CA ARG A 50 9.31 8.22 -27.70
C ARG A 50 10.76 8.65 -27.65
N GLN A 51 11.49 8.42 -28.73
CA GLN A 51 12.80 9.01 -28.95
C GLN A 51 12.68 10.00 -30.10
N GLU A 52 13.31 11.18 -29.96
CA GLU A 52 13.15 12.31 -30.89
C GLU A 52 13.59 12.01 -32.35
N SER A 53 14.21 10.85 -32.60
CA SER A 53 14.77 10.48 -33.90
C SER A 53 14.62 8.98 -34.29
N THR A 54 13.87 8.17 -33.53
CA THR A 54 13.64 6.73 -33.83
C THR A 54 12.20 6.32 -33.55
N ALA A 55 11.77 5.16 -34.07
CA ALA A 55 10.44 4.61 -33.80
C ALA A 55 10.23 4.33 -32.30
N ASP A 56 8.98 4.46 -31.83
CA ASP A 56 8.60 4.20 -30.43
C ASP A 56 9.16 2.85 -29.94
N LYS A 57 9.91 2.87 -28.83
CA LYS A 57 10.44 1.66 -28.18
C LYS A 57 9.57 1.29 -26.99
N ALA A 58 9.14 0.03 -26.94
CA ALA A 58 8.48 -0.53 -25.75
C ALA A 58 9.54 -0.96 -24.72
N VAL A 59 9.37 -0.54 -23.48
CA VAL A 59 10.19 -0.94 -22.33
C VAL A 59 9.27 -1.57 -21.29
N THR A 60 9.59 -2.79 -20.87
CA THR A 60 8.88 -3.45 -19.76
C THR A 60 9.53 -3.06 -18.44
N HIS A 61 8.77 -2.41 -17.56
CA HIS A 61 9.18 -2.06 -16.22
C HIS A 61 8.43 -2.93 -15.20
N HIS A 62 9.08 -3.27 -14.09
CA HIS A 62 8.45 -3.94 -12.97
C HIS A 62 8.67 -3.09 -11.73
N CYS A 63 7.60 -2.83 -10.99
CA CYS A 63 7.70 -2.26 -9.66
C CYS A 63 7.00 -3.19 -8.67
N THR A 64 7.42 -3.12 -7.41
CA THR A 64 6.78 -3.84 -6.32
C THR A 64 6.37 -2.83 -5.24
N ALA A 65 5.54 -3.27 -4.32
CA ALA A 65 5.07 -2.42 -3.23
C ALA A 65 5.26 -3.13 -1.89
N SER A 66 5.86 -2.42 -0.94
CA SER A 66 5.81 -2.77 0.48
C SER A 66 4.68 -2.00 1.12
N ILE A 67 3.78 -2.70 1.80
CA ILE A 67 2.56 -2.11 2.36
C ILE A 67 2.56 -2.31 3.88
N GLY A 68 2.46 -1.20 4.61
CA GLY A 68 2.21 -1.19 6.04
C GLY A 68 0.74 -0.96 6.34
N ILE A 69 0.20 -1.70 7.30
CA ILE A 69 -1.19 -1.60 7.74
C ILE A 69 -1.20 -1.22 9.23
N ALA A 70 -2.01 -0.20 9.56
CA ALA A 70 -2.41 0.10 10.92
C ALA A 70 -3.94 0.03 10.99
N LEU A 71 -4.46 -0.86 11.83
CA LEU A 71 -5.87 -0.90 12.19
C LEU A 71 -6.07 -0.05 13.43
N PHE A 72 -7.08 0.81 13.41
CA PHE A 72 -7.37 1.74 14.51
C PHE A 72 -8.87 1.77 14.80
N PRO A 73 -9.27 1.89 16.08
CA PRO A 73 -10.66 2.06 16.46
C PRO A 73 -11.15 3.48 16.14
N ASP A 74 -12.46 3.62 16.05
CA ASP A 74 -13.15 4.76 15.44
C ASP A 74 -12.97 6.11 16.16
N ARG A 75 -12.36 6.17 17.37
CA ARG A 75 -12.49 7.36 18.24
C ARG A 75 -11.30 7.84 19.08
N GLU A 76 -10.22 7.09 19.25
CA GLU A 76 -9.21 7.47 20.28
C GLU A 76 -7.78 7.69 19.77
N VAL A 77 -7.50 7.44 18.50
CA VAL A 77 -6.14 7.56 17.96
C VAL A 77 -5.99 8.82 17.10
N GLY A 78 -4.94 9.59 17.36
CA GLY A 78 -4.58 10.75 16.54
C GLY A 78 -4.13 10.35 15.12
N THR A 79 -4.46 11.16 14.12
CA THR A 79 -4.10 10.87 12.72
C THR A 79 -2.60 10.69 12.50
N GLU A 80 -1.77 11.47 13.20
CA GLU A 80 -0.30 11.36 13.13
C GLU A 80 0.20 10.00 13.64
N GLU A 81 -0.47 9.47 14.66
CA GLU A 81 -0.11 8.20 15.28
C GLU A 81 -0.48 7.02 14.40
N VAL A 82 -1.68 7.05 13.78
CA VAL A 82 -2.08 6.05 12.77
C VAL A 82 -1.10 6.01 11.59
N ILE A 83 -0.72 7.19 11.08
CA ILE A 83 0.24 7.29 9.97
C ILE A 83 1.59 6.73 10.39
N LYS A 84 2.07 7.08 11.60
CA LYS A 84 3.33 6.57 12.13
C LYS A 84 3.33 5.05 12.25
N TRP A 85 2.26 4.43 12.74
CA TRP A 85 2.18 2.97 12.83
C TRP A 85 2.18 2.30 11.45
N ALA A 86 1.42 2.85 10.50
CA ALA A 86 1.41 2.35 9.13
C ALA A 86 2.80 2.46 8.48
N ASP A 87 3.52 3.56 8.73
CA ASP A 87 4.88 3.76 8.24
C ASP A 87 5.88 2.77 8.86
N ILE A 88 5.83 2.55 10.18
CA ILE A 88 6.67 1.53 10.84
C ILE A 88 6.40 0.14 10.26
N ALA A 89 5.13 -0.22 10.07
CA ALA A 89 4.75 -1.50 9.45
C ALA A 89 5.29 -1.60 8.01
N MET A 90 5.18 -0.53 7.22
CA MET A 90 5.69 -0.49 5.85
C MET A 90 7.21 -0.67 5.83
N TYR A 91 7.92 -0.04 6.77
CA TYR A 91 9.35 -0.17 6.89
C TYR A 91 9.76 -1.61 7.25
N GLN A 92 9.04 -2.27 8.17
CA GLN A 92 9.24 -3.71 8.45
C GLN A 92 9.01 -4.58 7.21
N ALA A 93 8.00 -4.26 6.39
CA ALA A 93 7.77 -4.94 5.11
C ALA A 93 8.93 -4.72 4.10
N LYS A 94 9.56 -3.53 4.11
CA LYS A 94 10.76 -3.26 3.29
C LYS A 94 11.97 -4.06 3.80
N GLU A 95 12.20 -4.09 5.11
CA GLU A 95 13.33 -4.83 5.71
C GLU A 95 13.21 -6.35 5.53
N ALA A 96 11.98 -6.88 5.44
CA ALA A 96 11.72 -8.29 5.17
C ALA A 96 11.99 -8.74 3.71
N GLY A 97 12.59 -7.87 2.87
CA GLY A 97 12.93 -8.17 1.48
C GLY A 97 12.07 -7.44 0.44
N GLY A 98 11.19 -6.54 0.87
CA GLY A 98 10.30 -5.81 -0.02
C GLY A 98 9.15 -6.67 -0.58
N ASP A 99 8.32 -6.06 -1.42
CA ASP A 99 7.15 -6.72 -2.04
C ASP A 99 6.32 -7.52 -1.02
N SER A 100 6.05 -6.95 0.15
CA SER A 100 5.40 -7.66 1.25
C SER A 100 4.42 -6.76 1.99
N ILE A 101 3.62 -7.38 2.86
CA ILE A 101 2.62 -6.71 3.68
C ILE A 101 2.96 -6.98 5.13
N CYS A 102 2.98 -5.93 5.94
CA CYS A 102 3.12 -6.03 7.38
C CYS A 102 1.96 -5.28 8.05
N CYS A 103 1.46 -5.84 9.15
CA CYS A 103 0.37 -5.26 9.93
C CYS A 103 0.87 -5.05 11.35
N ILE A 104 0.68 -3.85 11.87
CA ILE A 104 0.89 -3.53 13.28
C ILE A 104 -0.49 -3.33 13.90
N ASP A 105 -0.70 -4.01 15.01
CA ASP A 105 -1.82 -3.74 15.87
C ASP A 105 -1.49 -2.55 16.75
N ALA A 106 -2.32 -1.52 16.70
CA ALA A 106 -2.40 -0.53 17.75
C ALA A 106 -2.98 -1.20 19.00
N GLU A 107 -2.23 -1.23 20.10
CA GLU A 107 -2.76 -1.56 21.43
C GLU A 107 -3.53 -0.37 22.01
#